data_AF-A0A0M0LRC2-F1
#
_entry.id   AF-A0A0M0LRC2-F1
#
_cell.length_a   1.000
_cell.length_b   1.000
_cell.length_c   1.000
_cell.angle_alpha   90.00
_cell.angle_beta   90.00
_cell.angle_gamma   90.00
#
_symmetry.space_group_name_H-M   'P 1'
#
loop_
_entity.id
_entity.type
_entity.pdbx_description
1 polymer ?
#
loop_
_entity_poly.entity_id
_entity_poly.type
_entity_poly.pdbx_seq_one_letter_code
_entity_poly.pdbx_strand_id
1 'polypeptide(L)'
;MSAEEVGRCGFEPKAYVPRVVEALKGLEHEDKRKRDESVEILKKLETVALAPHGVALVAKLEHPDANVRTAVAATLGRLDGSVLAQHAALLVAKLEHSDADVRRKVKETLASLDAATLAQHGADLVKKLSNSDQDVRVDVVSTLAKLDKGALAQHAAVLVVALKDTSVKVRKAIVTALGKLDAATLVQHASVLVAKLDDPEPIVRTGVRQMLQKIDPEVLAQHGVEIMFETKVDVSERTKVKKPSKGPKKTKKAEE
;
A
#
# COMPACT_ATOMS: atom_id res chain seq x y z
N MET A 1 11.52 0.46 -28.99
CA MET A 1 11.62 1.12 -30.30
C MET A 1 11.65 2.62 -30.06
N SER A 2 12.65 3.32 -30.57
CA SER A 2 12.75 4.77 -30.40
C SER A 2 11.75 5.49 -31.31
N ALA A 3 11.39 6.74 -30.99
CA ALA A 3 10.51 7.56 -31.84
C ALA A 3 11.04 7.71 -33.28
N GLU A 4 12.35 7.54 -33.48
CA GLU A 4 13.01 7.54 -34.81
C GLU A 4 12.79 6.26 -35.62
N GLU A 5 12.51 5.12 -34.96
CA GLU A 5 12.21 3.86 -35.66
C GLU A 5 10.76 3.85 -36.19
N VAL A 6 9.83 4.50 -35.48
CA VAL A 6 8.43 4.66 -35.92
C VAL A 6 8.32 5.60 -37.13
N GLY A 7 9.14 6.65 -37.19
CA GLY A 7 9.20 7.57 -38.33
C GLY A 7 9.67 6.92 -39.64
N ARG A 8 10.48 5.85 -39.57
CA ARG A 8 10.96 5.11 -40.76
C ARG A 8 9.88 4.25 -41.44
N CYS A 9 8.76 3.98 -40.77
CA CYS A 9 7.64 3.19 -41.33
C CYS A 9 6.55 4.05 -42.00
N GLY A 10 6.76 5.37 -42.17
CA GLY A 10 5.81 6.25 -42.87
C GLY A 10 4.54 6.61 -42.11
N PHE A 11 4.47 6.32 -40.80
CA PHE A 11 3.35 6.72 -39.94
C PHE A 11 3.75 7.92 -39.09
N GLU A 12 3.26 9.11 -39.44
CA GLU A 12 3.51 10.31 -38.64
C GLU A 12 2.67 10.28 -37.34
N PRO A 13 3.29 10.47 -36.15
CA PRO A 13 2.56 10.58 -34.87
C PRO A 13 1.47 11.67 -34.87
N LYS A 14 1.60 12.70 -35.73
CA LYS A 14 0.63 13.79 -35.89
C LYS A 14 -0.72 13.33 -36.47
N ALA A 15 -0.75 12.25 -37.24
CA ALA A 15 -1.98 11.73 -37.85
C ALA A 15 -2.93 11.07 -36.81
N TYR A 16 -2.41 10.68 -35.64
CA TYR A 16 -3.19 10.01 -34.59
C TYR A 16 -3.85 10.98 -33.60
N VAL A 17 -3.35 12.21 -33.47
CA VAL A 17 -3.90 13.21 -32.52
C VAL A 17 -5.37 13.54 -32.80
N PRO A 18 -5.82 13.78 -34.06
CA PRO A 18 -7.24 13.99 -34.35
C PRO A 18 -8.11 12.80 -33.92
N ARG A 19 -7.58 11.58 -34.06
CA ARG A 19 -8.28 10.33 -33.72
C ARG A 19 -8.40 10.12 -32.21
N VAL A 20 -7.40 10.54 -31.43
CA VAL A 20 -7.48 10.55 -29.96
C VAL A 20 -8.56 11.53 -29.50
N VAL A 21 -8.57 12.75 -30.06
CA VAL A 21 -9.56 13.78 -29.72
C VAL A 21 -10.97 13.34 -30.11
N GLU A 22 -11.14 12.74 -31.29
CA GLU A 22 -12.43 12.18 -31.73
C GLU A 22 -12.91 11.08 -30.79
N ALA A 23 -12.04 10.14 -30.41
CA ALA A 23 -12.40 9.09 -29.46
C ALA A 23 -12.80 9.66 -28.10
N LEU A 24 -12.05 10.65 -27.58
CA LEU A 24 -12.38 11.31 -26.32
C LEU A 24 -13.72 12.06 -26.36
N LYS A 25 -14.09 12.64 -27.51
CA LYS A 25 -15.41 13.25 -27.73
C LYS A 25 -16.50 12.19 -27.84
N GLY A 26 -16.24 11.10 -28.55
CA GLY A 26 -17.20 10.01 -28.74
C GLY A 26 -17.51 9.25 -27.45
N LEU A 27 -16.62 9.27 -26.45
CA LEU A 27 -16.92 8.81 -25.09
C LEU A 27 -18.10 9.54 -24.44
N GLU A 28 -18.38 10.78 -24.82
CA GLU A 28 -19.49 11.58 -24.28
C GLU A 28 -20.79 11.43 -25.09
N HIS A 29 -20.82 10.55 -26.09
CA HIS A 29 -21.99 10.39 -26.93
C HIS A 29 -23.14 9.74 -26.13
N GLU A 30 -24.39 10.20 -26.35
CA GLU A 30 -25.59 9.69 -25.65
C GLU A 30 -25.86 8.20 -25.95
N ASP A 31 -25.72 7.81 -27.23
CA ASP A 31 -25.75 6.41 -27.67
C ASP A 31 -24.56 5.61 -27.11
N LYS A 32 -24.88 4.60 -26.31
CA LYS A 32 -23.91 3.65 -25.75
C LYS A 32 -23.06 2.98 -26.82
N ARG A 33 -23.61 2.64 -27.99
CA ARG A 33 -22.84 1.95 -29.06
C ARG A 33 -21.68 2.81 -29.55
N LYS A 34 -21.91 4.11 -29.72
CA LYS A 34 -20.87 5.06 -30.13
C LYS A 34 -19.83 5.30 -29.04
N ARG A 35 -20.23 5.24 -27.76
CA ARG A 35 -19.26 5.22 -26.65
C ARG A 35 -18.40 3.96 -26.68
N ASP A 36 -19.01 2.80 -26.89
CA ASP A 36 -18.30 1.51 -26.97
C ASP A 36 -17.33 1.49 -28.16
N GLU A 37 -17.72 2.04 -29.32
CA GLU A 37 -16.81 2.23 -30.47
C GLU A 37 -15.61 3.11 -30.11
N SER A 38 -15.86 4.22 -29.39
CA SER A 38 -14.81 5.14 -28.94
C SER A 38 -13.85 4.48 -27.94
N VAL A 39 -14.38 3.64 -27.05
CA VAL A 39 -13.59 2.79 -26.15
C VAL A 39 -12.69 1.85 -26.94
N GLU A 40 -13.21 1.19 -27.97
CA GLU A 40 -12.41 0.28 -28.81
C GLU A 40 -11.34 1.02 -29.62
N ILE A 41 -11.60 2.26 -30.03
CA ILE A 41 -10.59 3.13 -30.64
C ILE A 41 -9.47 3.44 -29.63
N LEU A 42 -9.80 3.87 -28.41
CA LEU A 42 -8.81 4.15 -27.36
C LEU A 42 -7.93 2.94 -27.01
N LYS A 43 -8.50 1.73 -26.98
CA LYS A 43 -7.73 0.50 -26.75
C LYS A 43 -6.70 0.23 -27.86
N LYS A 44 -7.00 0.59 -29.11
CA LYS A 44 -6.13 0.35 -30.27
C LYS A 44 -5.09 1.45 -30.49
N LEU A 45 -5.29 2.62 -29.91
CA LEU A 45 -4.36 3.73 -30.03
C LEU A 45 -3.03 3.44 -29.32
N GLU A 46 -1.95 3.95 -29.92
CA GLU A 46 -0.60 3.88 -29.37
C GLU A 46 -0.47 4.82 -28.16
N THR A 47 0.30 4.39 -27.17
CA THR A 47 0.51 5.12 -25.91
C THR A 47 1.15 6.49 -26.12
N VAL A 48 2.02 6.62 -27.13
CA VAL A 48 2.67 7.87 -27.52
C VAL A 48 1.65 8.93 -27.95
N ALA A 49 0.60 8.54 -28.68
CA ALA A 49 -0.46 9.44 -29.11
C ALA A 49 -1.38 9.86 -27.95
N LEU A 50 -1.50 9.01 -26.92
CA LEU A 50 -2.35 9.25 -25.75
C LEU A 50 -1.68 10.14 -24.69
N ALA A 51 -0.34 10.22 -24.68
CA ALA A 51 0.42 10.92 -23.66
C ALA A 51 0.02 12.41 -23.46
N PRO A 52 -0.23 13.21 -24.51
CA PRO A 52 -0.65 14.61 -24.35
C PRO A 52 -2.05 14.77 -23.73
N HIS A 53 -2.85 13.70 -23.70
CA HIS A 53 -4.25 13.73 -23.29
C HIS A 53 -4.50 13.13 -21.90
N GLY A 54 -3.47 12.91 -21.09
CA GLY A 54 -3.62 12.25 -19.80
C GLY A 54 -4.55 12.98 -18.82
N VAL A 55 -4.59 14.32 -18.81
CA VAL A 55 -5.59 15.08 -18.01
C VAL A 55 -7.02 14.75 -18.44
N ALA A 56 -7.28 14.71 -19.75
CA ALA A 56 -8.58 14.37 -20.27
C ALA A 56 -8.96 12.92 -19.94
N LEU A 57 -8.02 11.99 -20.07
CA LEU A 57 -8.21 10.59 -19.68
C LEU A 57 -8.53 10.47 -18.18
N VAL A 58 -7.77 11.10 -17.29
CA VAL A 58 -8.04 11.06 -15.85
C VAL A 58 -9.40 11.66 -15.51
N ALA A 59 -9.86 12.68 -16.24
CA ALA A 59 -11.21 13.22 -16.05
C ALA A 59 -12.31 12.20 -16.42
N LYS A 60 -12.09 11.34 -17.43
CA LYS A 60 -13.05 10.29 -17.83
C LYS A 60 -13.16 9.14 -16.83
N LEU A 61 -12.33 9.09 -15.78
CA LEU A 61 -12.56 8.18 -14.66
C LEU A 61 -13.84 8.50 -13.90
N GLU A 62 -14.39 9.72 -14.01
CA GLU A 62 -15.67 10.13 -13.40
C GLU A 62 -16.88 9.90 -14.32
N HIS A 63 -16.69 9.27 -15.48
CA HIS A 63 -17.76 9.11 -16.45
C HIS A 63 -18.89 8.23 -15.89
N PRO A 64 -20.19 8.53 -16.13
CA PRO A 64 -21.31 7.76 -15.57
C PRO A 64 -21.35 6.31 -16.05
N ASP A 65 -20.91 6.05 -17.29
CA ASP A 65 -20.79 4.70 -17.86
C ASP A 65 -19.57 3.96 -17.32
N ALA A 66 -19.81 2.83 -16.62
CA ALA A 66 -18.77 1.99 -16.04
C ALA A 66 -17.82 1.38 -17.09
N ASN A 67 -18.30 1.11 -18.31
CA ASN A 67 -17.45 0.59 -19.38
C ASN A 67 -16.40 1.63 -19.79
N VAL A 68 -16.81 2.91 -19.89
CA VAL A 68 -15.91 4.03 -20.17
C VAL A 68 -14.88 4.18 -19.06
N ARG A 69 -15.30 4.19 -17.79
CA ARG A 69 -14.37 4.28 -16.65
C ARG A 69 -13.31 3.17 -16.68
N THR A 70 -13.75 1.93 -16.87
CA THR A 70 -12.87 0.75 -16.91
C THR A 70 -11.89 0.83 -18.08
N ALA A 71 -12.37 1.18 -19.27
CA ALA A 71 -11.53 1.30 -20.46
C ALA A 71 -10.47 2.41 -20.31
N VAL A 72 -10.86 3.56 -19.76
CA VAL A 72 -9.97 4.69 -19.51
C VAL A 72 -8.91 4.30 -18.47
N ALA A 73 -9.32 3.67 -17.38
CA ALA A 73 -8.39 3.21 -16.36
C ALA A 73 -7.40 2.15 -16.89
N ALA A 74 -7.87 1.25 -17.76
CA ALA A 74 -7.01 0.31 -18.49
C ALA A 74 -6.05 1.03 -19.45
N THR A 75 -6.51 2.09 -20.12
CA THR A 75 -5.69 2.91 -21.02
C THR A 75 -4.60 3.65 -20.26
N LEU A 76 -4.92 4.26 -19.12
CA LEU A 76 -3.95 4.88 -18.23
C LEU A 76 -2.90 3.87 -17.76
N GLY A 77 -3.29 2.66 -17.38
CA GLY A 77 -2.36 1.59 -16.99
C GLY A 77 -1.43 1.08 -18.10
N ARG A 78 -1.64 1.48 -19.37
CA ARG A 78 -0.74 1.16 -20.49
C ARG A 78 0.27 2.28 -20.75
N LEU A 79 0.05 3.48 -20.24
CA LEU A 79 0.94 4.62 -20.47
C LEU A 79 2.27 4.42 -19.73
N ASP A 80 3.35 4.94 -20.32
CA ASP A 80 4.66 4.91 -19.69
C ASP A 80 4.66 5.68 -18.37
N GLY A 81 5.45 5.20 -17.39
CA GLY A 81 5.52 5.79 -16.06
C GLY A 81 5.91 7.28 -16.08
N SER A 82 6.76 7.70 -17.02
CA SER A 82 7.15 9.11 -17.20
C SER A 82 6.01 10.02 -17.64
N VAL A 83 5.06 9.49 -18.42
CA VAL A 83 3.84 10.21 -18.82
C VAL A 83 2.87 10.26 -17.65
N LEU A 84 2.68 9.12 -16.96
CA LEU A 84 1.80 9.04 -15.79
C LEU A 84 2.27 9.93 -14.64
N ALA A 85 3.58 10.14 -14.50
CA ALA A 85 4.17 11.02 -13.49
C ALA A 85 3.60 12.45 -13.57
N GLN A 86 3.34 12.96 -14.77
CA GLN A 86 2.75 14.29 -15.00
C GLN A 86 1.31 14.40 -14.49
N HIS A 87 0.65 13.27 -14.23
CA HIS A 87 -0.73 13.17 -13.79
C HIS A 87 -0.88 12.50 -12.43
N ALA A 88 0.24 12.23 -11.74
CA ALA A 88 0.26 11.50 -10.48
C ALA A 88 -0.60 12.19 -9.40
N ALA A 89 -0.59 13.52 -9.31
CA ALA A 89 -1.46 14.27 -8.41
C ALA A 89 -2.96 13.99 -8.63
N LEU A 90 -3.39 13.94 -9.90
CA LEU A 90 -4.78 13.66 -10.26
C LEU A 90 -5.14 12.19 -9.97
N LEU A 91 -4.23 11.26 -10.25
CA LEU A 91 -4.41 9.85 -9.94
C LEU A 91 -4.50 9.61 -8.42
N VAL A 92 -3.67 10.28 -7.61
CA VAL A 92 -3.75 10.23 -6.14
C VAL A 92 -5.10 10.73 -5.64
N ALA A 93 -5.67 11.78 -6.26
CA ALA A 93 -7.02 12.23 -5.94
C ALA A 93 -8.08 11.13 -6.18
N LYS A 94 -7.93 10.33 -7.25
CA LYS A 94 -8.85 9.24 -7.61
C LYS A 94 -8.76 7.99 -6.73
N LEU A 95 -7.84 7.93 -5.76
CA LEU A 95 -7.90 6.89 -4.73
C LEU A 95 -9.13 6.99 -3.83
N GLU A 96 -9.82 8.14 -3.81
CA GLU A 96 -11.08 8.33 -3.07
C GLU A 96 -12.33 8.21 -3.96
N HIS A 97 -12.17 7.69 -5.18
CA HIS A 97 -13.28 7.50 -6.09
C HIS A 97 -14.34 6.55 -5.50
N SER A 98 -15.63 6.80 -5.73
CA SER A 98 -16.73 6.01 -5.17
C SER A 98 -16.76 4.57 -5.69
N ASP A 99 -16.47 4.38 -6.98
CA ASP A 99 -16.31 3.08 -7.64
C ASP A 99 -15.00 2.37 -7.25
N ALA A 100 -15.13 1.18 -6.65
CA ALA A 100 -14.01 0.36 -6.20
C ALA A 100 -13.13 -0.17 -7.34
N ASP A 101 -13.69 -0.43 -8.53
CA ASP A 101 -12.89 -0.88 -9.67
C ASP A 101 -11.99 0.22 -10.21
N VAL A 102 -12.49 1.46 -10.21
CA VAL A 102 -11.68 2.65 -10.53
C VAL A 102 -10.56 2.79 -9.51
N ARG A 103 -10.85 2.72 -8.21
CA ARG A 103 -9.81 2.80 -7.16
C ARG A 103 -8.74 1.74 -7.32
N ARG A 104 -9.14 0.48 -7.54
CA ARG A 104 -8.22 -0.63 -7.76
C ARG A 104 -7.32 -0.35 -8.95
N LYS A 105 -7.87 0.11 -10.08
CA LYS A 105 -7.08 0.37 -11.28
C LYS A 105 -6.15 1.58 -11.13
N VAL A 106 -6.62 2.64 -10.48
CA VAL A 106 -5.80 3.80 -10.12
C VAL A 106 -4.62 3.39 -9.25
N LYS A 107 -4.84 2.54 -8.25
CA LYS A 107 -3.76 1.98 -7.42
C LYS A 107 -2.76 1.17 -8.25
N GLU A 108 -3.22 0.32 -9.17
CA GLU A 108 -2.33 -0.43 -10.08
C GLU A 108 -1.48 0.53 -10.94
N THR A 109 -2.09 1.60 -11.46
CA THR A 109 -1.40 2.65 -12.23
C THR A 109 -0.41 3.45 -11.38
N LEU A 110 -0.75 3.79 -10.13
CA LEU A 110 0.19 4.42 -9.21
C LEU A 110 1.35 3.48 -8.87
N ALA A 111 1.11 2.18 -8.78
CA ALA A 111 2.15 1.19 -8.51
C ALA A 111 3.14 0.98 -9.66
N SER A 112 2.84 1.45 -10.88
CA SER A 112 3.80 1.47 -12.00
C SER A 112 4.64 2.75 -12.08
N LEU A 113 4.37 3.75 -11.23
CA LEU A 113 5.23 4.92 -11.09
C LEU A 113 6.49 4.56 -10.32
N ASP A 114 7.59 5.27 -10.63
CA ASP A 114 8.80 5.15 -9.84
C ASP A 114 8.60 5.73 -8.42
N ALA A 115 9.39 5.23 -7.47
CA ALA A 115 9.25 5.61 -6.07
C ALA A 115 9.53 7.09 -5.81
N ALA A 116 10.38 7.74 -6.60
CA ALA A 116 10.71 9.15 -6.44
C ALA A 116 9.53 10.05 -6.84
N THR A 117 8.86 9.73 -7.95
CA THR A 117 7.62 10.39 -8.37
C THR A 117 6.52 10.20 -7.32
N LEU A 118 6.31 8.97 -6.82
CA LEU A 118 5.31 8.72 -5.77
C LEU A 118 5.62 9.48 -4.47
N ALA A 119 6.90 9.61 -4.11
CA ALA A 119 7.32 10.29 -2.88
C ALA A 119 6.89 11.77 -2.87
N GLN A 120 6.84 12.44 -4.03
CA GLN A 120 6.34 13.81 -4.15
C GLN A 120 4.88 13.97 -3.67
N HIS A 121 4.10 12.89 -3.72
CA HIS A 121 2.70 12.85 -3.29
C HIS A 121 2.48 12.18 -1.94
N GLY A 122 3.55 11.83 -1.21
CA GLY A 122 3.47 11.15 0.06
C GLY A 122 2.63 11.90 1.11
N ALA A 123 2.75 13.22 1.18
CA ALA A 123 1.95 14.05 2.10
C ALA A 123 0.44 14.00 1.78
N ASP A 124 0.07 14.01 0.50
CA ASP A 124 -1.33 13.95 0.09
C ASP A 124 -1.93 12.55 0.28
N LEU A 125 -1.13 11.50 0.05
CA LEU A 125 -1.49 10.13 0.42
C LEU A 125 -1.76 10.03 1.92
N VAL A 126 -0.87 10.55 2.76
CA VAL A 126 -1.02 10.51 4.22
C VAL A 126 -2.31 11.21 4.69
N LYS A 127 -2.71 12.34 4.09
CA LYS A 127 -3.99 13.00 4.42
C LYS A 127 -5.19 12.08 4.23
N LYS A 128 -5.17 11.23 3.19
CA LYS A 128 -6.25 10.29 2.85
C LYS A 128 -6.37 9.11 3.82
N LEU A 129 -5.43 8.93 4.76
CA LEU A 129 -5.59 7.97 5.87
C LEU A 129 -6.75 8.32 6.82
N SER A 130 -7.32 9.52 6.71
CA SER A 130 -8.52 9.91 7.48
C SER A 130 -9.83 9.61 6.76
N ASN A 131 -9.79 8.97 5.58
CA ASN A 131 -10.98 8.66 4.80
C ASN A 131 -11.89 7.67 5.55
N SER A 132 -13.21 7.82 5.46
CA SER A 132 -14.18 6.95 6.12
C SER A 132 -14.17 5.52 5.59
N ASP A 133 -13.90 5.32 4.30
CA ASP A 133 -13.82 4.00 3.67
C ASP A 133 -12.50 3.31 4.03
N GLN A 134 -12.58 2.13 4.66
CA GLN A 134 -11.40 1.35 5.02
C GLN A 134 -10.60 0.88 3.80
N ASP A 135 -11.25 0.60 2.66
CA ASP A 135 -10.56 0.09 1.48
C ASP A 135 -9.72 1.19 0.84
N VAL A 136 -10.21 2.44 0.87
CA VAL A 136 -9.41 3.63 0.51
C VAL A 136 -8.19 3.74 1.41
N ARG A 137 -8.35 3.61 2.73
CA ARG A 137 -7.22 3.67 3.66
C ARG A 137 -6.20 2.55 3.41
N VAL A 138 -6.64 1.33 3.11
CA VAL A 138 -5.76 0.21 2.72
C VAL A 138 -5.00 0.52 1.43
N ASP A 139 -5.67 1.06 0.42
CA ASP A 139 -5.07 1.39 -0.87
C ASP A 139 -4.02 2.50 -0.74
N VAL A 140 -4.28 3.50 0.11
CA VAL A 140 -3.33 4.56 0.46
C VAL A 140 -2.09 3.99 1.11
N VAL A 141 -2.24 3.14 2.13
CA VAL A 141 -1.09 2.52 2.83
C VAL A 141 -0.30 1.61 1.88
N SER A 142 -1.00 0.87 1.02
CA SER A 142 -0.37 0.02 0.00
C SER A 142 0.45 0.83 -1.00
N THR A 143 -0.05 2.01 -1.38
CA THR A 143 0.67 2.95 -2.25
C THR A 143 1.89 3.54 -1.53
N LEU A 144 1.74 3.98 -0.27
CA LEU A 144 2.87 4.44 0.55
C LEU A 144 3.94 3.36 0.72
N ALA A 145 3.55 2.09 0.85
CA ALA A 145 4.50 0.99 0.96
C ALA A 145 5.33 0.74 -0.31
N LYS A 146 5.01 1.38 -1.45
CA LYS A 146 5.81 1.34 -2.68
C LYS A 146 6.94 2.37 -2.69
N LEU A 147 6.91 3.34 -1.78
CA LEU A 147 8.01 4.28 -1.60
C LEU A 147 9.27 3.55 -1.16
N ASP A 148 10.42 4.09 -1.54
CA ASP A 148 11.70 3.67 -1.00
C ASP A 148 11.76 3.93 0.50
N LYS A 149 12.59 3.16 1.22
CA LYS A 149 12.67 3.21 2.69
C LYS A 149 12.86 4.62 3.23
N GLY A 150 13.71 5.43 2.60
CA GLY A 150 13.97 6.81 3.01
C GLY A 150 12.76 7.72 2.89
N ALA A 151 12.01 7.63 1.79
CA ALA A 151 10.78 8.39 1.60
C ALA A 151 9.66 7.89 2.52
N LEU A 152 9.51 6.57 2.68
CA LEU A 152 8.54 5.98 3.60
C LEU A 152 8.82 6.37 5.06
N ALA A 153 10.10 6.48 5.45
CA ALA A 153 10.51 6.89 6.79
C ALA A 153 9.99 8.29 7.17
N GLN A 154 9.86 9.21 6.19
CA GLN A 154 9.29 10.55 6.43
C GLN A 154 7.82 10.50 6.88
N HIS A 155 7.12 9.39 6.60
CA HIS A 155 5.71 9.19 6.95
C HIS A 155 5.53 8.18 8.10
N ALA A 156 6.63 7.66 8.67
CA ALA A 156 6.60 6.62 9.70
C ALA A 156 5.78 7.05 10.93
N ALA A 157 5.96 8.29 11.41
CA ALA A 157 5.24 8.79 12.57
C ALA A 157 3.71 8.75 12.37
N VAL A 158 3.22 9.16 11.20
CA VAL A 158 1.78 9.16 10.90
C VAL A 158 1.25 7.74 10.73
N LEU A 159 2.00 6.87 10.06
CA LEU A 159 1.66 5.45 9.93
C LEU A 159 1.59 4.76 11.30
N VAL A 160 2.52 5.06 12.22
CA VAL A 160 2.50 4.54 13.59
C VAL A 160 1.25 4.99 14.34
N VAL A 161 0.87 6.27 14.24
CA VAL A 161 -0.40 6.75 14.83
C VAL A 161 -1.60 6.03 14.21
N ALA A 162 -1.56 5.73 12.90
CA ALA A 162 -2.62 5.01 12.20
C ALA A 162 -2.73 3.52 12.60
N LEU A 163 -1.79 2.95 13.37
CA LEU A 163 -1.97 1.61 13.99
C LEU A 163 -3.13 1.55 14.99
N LYS A 164 -3.76 2.68 15.33
CA LYS A 164 -5.02 2.72 16.09
C LYS A 164 -6.29 2.56 15.24
N ASP A 165 -6.15 2.35 13.93
CA ASP A 165 -7.29 2.18 13.03
C ASP A 165 -8.21 1.05 13.48
N THR A 166 -9.52 1.26 13.39
CA THR A 166 -10.54 0.28 13.76
C THR A 166 -10.54 -0.93 12.83
N SER A 167 -10.18 -0.74 11.55
CA SER A 167 -10.09 -1.81 10.57
C SER A 167 -8.80 -2.62 10.74
N VAL A 168 -8.97 -3.93 10.93
CA VAL A 168 -7.88 -4.90 10.94
C VAL A 168 -7.11 -4.90 9.61
N LYS A 169 -7.79 -4.69 8.47
CA LYS A 169 -7.13 -4.67 7.16
C LYS A 169 -6.16 -3.49 7.06
N VAL A 170 -6.56 -2.31 7.54
CA VAL A 170 -5.72 -1.11 7.56
C VAL A 170 -4.53 -1.33 8.49
N ARG A 171 -4.75 -1.82 9.72
CA ARG A 171 -3.64 -2.11 10.65
C ARG A 171 -2.63 -3.11 10.07
N LYS A 172 -3.10 -4.17 9.39
CA LYS A 172 -2.23 -5.14 8.69
C LYS A 172 -1.40 -4.46 7.60
N ALA A 173 -2.02 -3.64 6.74
CA ALA A 173 -1.31 -2.92 5.70
C ALA A 173 -0.22 -2.00 6.27
N ILE A 174 -0.53 -1.30 7.37
CA ILE A 174 0.42 -0.41 8.05
C ILE A 174 1.58 -1.20 8.62
N VAL A 175 1.31 -2.34 9.25
CA VAL A 175 2.36 -3.23 9.77
C VAL A 175 3.27 -3.70 8.64
N THR A 176 2.70 -4.09 7.49
CA THR A 176 3.51 -4.47 6.32
C THR A 176 4.35 -3.30 5.80
N ALA A 177 3.83 -2.07 5.79
CA ALA A 177 4.56 -0.88 5.35
C ALA A 177 5.71 -0.54 6.32
N LEU A 178 5.42 -0.38 7.61
CA LEU A 178 6.41 -0.09 8.65
C LEU A 178 7.47 -1.20 8.77
N GLY A 179 7.09 -2.46 8.51
CA GLY A 179 7.99 -3.60 8.47
C GLY A 179 9.09 -3.50 7.41
N LYS A 180 9.01 -2.59 6.43
CA LYS A 180 10.08 -2.33 5.46
C LYS A 180 11.17 -1.39 5.97
N LEU A 181 10.87 -0.62 7.02
CA LEU A 181 11.77 0.35 7.59
C LEU A 181 12.91 -0.34 8.37
N ASP A 182 14.00 0.41 8.51
CA ASP A 182 15.20 -0.02 9.21
C ASP A 182 15.10 0.32 10.70
N ALA A 183 15.93 -0.35 11.51
CA ALA A 183 15.91 -0.23 12.97
C ALA A 183 16.04 1.22 13.47
N ALA A 184 16.87 2.03 12.82
CA ALA A 184 17.10 3.43 13.16
C ALA A 184 15.83 4.29 13.08
N THR A 185 14.91 3.99 12.15
CA THR A 185 13.61 4.67 12.07
C THR A 185 12.62 4.08 13.07
N LEU A 186 12.58 2.75 13.19
CA LEU A 186 11.62 2.06 14.05
C LEU A 186 11.82 2.39 15.54
N VAL A 187 13.07 2.59 15.98
CA VAL A 187 13.37 2.87 17.39
C VAL A 187 12.78 4.18 17.90
N GLN A 188 12.64 5.18 17.03
CA GLN A 188 11.97 6.46 17.35
C GLN A 188 10.48 6.28 17.69
N HIS A 189 9.92 5.12 17.39
CA HIS A 189 8.53 4.77 17.60
C HIS A 189 8.35 3.54 18.50
N ALA A 190 9.42 3.09 19.16
CA ALA A 190 9.44 1.83 19.92
C ALA A 190 8.34 1.76 20.98
N SER A 191 8.09 2.85 21.72
CA SER A 191 7.05 2.89 22.76
C SER A 191 5.64 2.61 22.22
N VAL A 192 5.28 3.20 21.08
CA VAL A 192 3.97 2.98 20.45
C VAL A 192 3.89 1.58 19.84
N LEU A 193 4.99 1.10 19.25
CA LEU A 193 5.06 -0.26 18.72
C LEU A 193 4.90 -1.30 19.84
N VAL A 194 5.53 -1.11 21.01
CA VAL A 194 5.37 -2.00 22.17
C VAL A 194 3.92 -2.10 22.59
N ALA A 195 3.19 -0.98 22.65
CA ALA A 195 1.76 -0.98 22.97
C ALA A 195 0.91 -1.79 21.96
N LYS A 196 1.42 -2.04 20.76
CA LYS A 196 0.76 -2.86 19.73
C LYS A 196 1.12 -4.35 19.80
N LEU A 197 1.98 -4.75 20.75
CA LEU A 197 2.15 -6.16 21.10
C LEU A 197 0.90 -6.75 21.76
N ASP A 198 -0.01 -5.92 22.26
CA ASP A 198 -1.31 -6.33 22.82
C ASP A 198 -2.48 -6.14 21.83
N ASP A 199 -2.21 -5.85 20.54
CA ASP A 199 -3.29 -5.71 19.56
C ASP A 199 -4.16 -6.98 19.50
N PRO A 200 -5.51 -6.87 19.43
CA PRO A 200 -6.39 -8.04 19.36
C PRO A 200 -6.06 -8.97 18.19
N GLU A 201 -5.55 -8.44 17.09
CA GLU A 201 -5.23 -9.20 15.88
C GLU A 201 -3.84 -9.86 15.98
N PRO A 202 -3.72 -11.21 15.89
CA PRO A 202 -2.44 -11.91 16.00
C PRO A 202 -1.40 -11.51 14.95
N ILE A 203 -1.84 -11.20 13.73
CA ILE A 203 -0.95 -10.78 12.63
C ILE A 203 -0.32 -9.42 12.94
N VAL A 204 -1.07 -8.49 13.55
CA VAL A 204 -0.56 -7.18 13.95
C VAL A 204 0.50 -7.37 15.05
N ARG A 205 0.20 -8.14 16.10
CA ARG A 205 1.16 -8.47 17.16
C ARG A 205 2.45 -9.07 16.61
N THR A 206 2.32 -10.02 15.69
CA THR A 206 3.47 -10.73 15.12
C THR A 206 4.34 -9.81 14.26
N GLY A 207 3.74 -9.00 13.39
CA GLY A 207 4.51 -8.08 12.56
C GLY A 207 5.19 -6.98 13.38
N VAL A 208 4.52 -6.48 14.42
CA VAL A 208 5.12 -5.53 15.38
C VAL A 208 6.28 -6.16 16.14
N ARG A 209 6.14 -7.41 16.60
CA ARG A 209 7.24 -8.16 17.22
C ARG A 209 8.44 -8.27 16.28
N GLN A 210 8.20 -8.60 15.01
CA GLN A 210 9.26 -8.69 13.99
C GLN A 210 9.96 -7.35 13.76
N MET A 211 9.23 -6.22 13.81
CA MET A 211 9.84 -4.88 13.73
C MET A 211 10.74 -4.60 14.93
N LEU A 212 10.27 -4.88 16.14
CA LEU A 212 11.03 -4.64 17.37
C LEU A 212 12.26 -5.55 17.45
N GLN A 213 12.20 -6.77 16.91
CA GLN A 213 13.36 -7.68 16.79
C GLN A 213 14.48 -7.17 15.87
N LYS A 214 14.19 -6.19 14.99
CA LYS A 214 15.25 -5.55 14.19
C LYS A 214 16.07 -4.55 14.99
N ILE A 215 15.54 -4.08 16.12
CA ILE A 215 16.19 -3.07 16.96
C ILE A 215 17.04 -3.79 17.99
N ASP A 216 18.26 -3.30 18.19
CA ASP A 216 19.15 -3.83 19.22
C ASP A 216 18.50 -3.69 20.61
N PRO A 217 18.45 -4.76 21.43
CA PRO A 217 17.88 -4.73 22.77
C PRO A 217 18.47 -3.65 23.68
N GLU A 218 19.77 -3.34 23.55
CA GLU A 218 20.42 -2.29 24.34
C GLU A 218 19.87 -0.91 23.96
N VAL A 219 19.63 -0.69 22.66
CA VAL A 219 19.03 0.56 22.17
C VAL A 219 17.57 0.66 22.60
N LEU A 220 16.81 -0.45 22.61
CA LEU A 220 15.45 -0.46 23.17
C LEU A 220 15.45 -0.07 24.66
N ALA A 221 16.36 -0.65 25.45
CA ALA A 221 16.49 -0.31 26.87
C ALA A 221 16.83 1.17 27.10
N GLN A 222 17.72 1.74 26.28
CA GLN A 222 18.03 3.18 26.30
C GLN A 222 16.81 4.06 26.00
N HIS A 223 15.85 3.57 25.22
CA HIS A 223 14.59 4.26 24.93
C HIS A 223 13.48 3.94 25.94
N GLY A 224 13.84 3.35 27.10
CA GLY A 224 12.90 3.01 28.18
C GLY A 224 11.97 1.86 27.84
N VAL A 225 12.35 1.02 26.89
CA VAL A 225 11.56 -0.11 26.39
C VAL A 225 12.25 -1.42 26.79
N GLU A 226 11.79 -2.03 27.87
CA GLU A 226 12.19 -3.40 28.24
C GLU A 226 11.22 -4.39 27.61
N ILE A 227 11.69 -5.15 26.61
CA ILE A 227 10.93 -6.24 26.00
C ILE A 227 11.64 -7.55 26.32
N MET A 228 11.03 -8.36 27.17
CA MET A 228 11.41 -9.76 27.28
C MET A 228 10.90 -10.49 26.04
N PHE A 229 11.73 -10.57 24.99
CA PHE A 229 11.49 -11.56 23.95
C PHE A 229 11.79 -12.92 24.57
N GLU A 230 10.77 -13.79 24.69
CA GLU A 230 10.99 -15.19 25.02
C GLU A 230 11.90 -15.80 23.94
N THR A 231 13.20 -15.78 24.20
CA THR A 231 14.17 -16.47 23.36
C THR A 231 13.94 -17.96 23.57
N LYS A 232 14.06 -18.75 22.50
CA LYS A 232 13.87 -20.21 22.48
C LYS A 232 14.75 -20.99 23.49
N VAL A 233 15.59 -20.31 24.25
CA VAL A 233 16.46 -20.89 25.28
C VAL A 233 15.65 -21.28 26.54
N ASP A 234 14.56 -20.56 26.85
CA ASP A 234 13.90 -20.62 28.17
C ASP A 234 12.77 -21.68 28.29
N VAL A 235 12.42 -22.37 27.21
CA VAL A 235 11.40 -23.44 27.24
C VAL A 235 11.98 -24.74 27.81
N SER A 236 13.31 -24.89 27.83
CA SER A 236 13.95 -26.13 28.31
C SER A 236 14.11 -26.20 29.84
N GLU A 237 14.09 -25.07 30.56
CA GLU A 237 14.27 -25.06 32.02
C GLU A 237 12.97 -25.16 32.83
N ARG A 238 11.80 -24.86 32.23
CA ARG A 238 10.50 -24.97 32.92
C ARG A 238 10.01 -26.41 33.16
N THR A 239 10.69 -27.44 32.66
CA THR A 239 10.29 -28.86 32.85
C THR A 239 11.05 -29.61 33.96
N LYS A 240 11.95 -28.96 34.71
CA LYS A 240 12.67 -29.58 35.85
C LYS A 240 12.29 -29.00 37.21
N VAL A 241 11.02 -28.70 37.47
CA VAL A 241 10.55 -28.57 38.86
C VAL A 241 10.25 -29.97 39.39
N LYS A 242 11.24 -30.50 40.14
CA LYS A 242 11.17 -31.69 41.00
C LYS A 242 9.81 -31.81 41.69
N LYS A 243 9.14 -32.95 41.51
CA LYS A 243 8.09 -33.40 42.44
C LYS A 243 8.65 -33.45 43.86
N PRO A 244 7.95 -32.97 44.91
CA PRO A 244 8.42 -33.07 46.28
C PRO A 244 8.49 -34.53 46.73
N SER A 245 9.62 -34.89 47.34
CA SER A 245 9.85 -36.16 48.01
C SER A 245 8.83 -36.37 49.14
N LYS A 246 8.07 -37.47 49.11
CA LYS A 246 7.29 -37.92 50.26
C LYS A 246 8.25 -38.36 51.36
N GLY A 247 8.23 -37.64 52.48
CA GLY A 247 8.98 -37.93 53.69
C GLY A 247 8.52 -39.21 54.42
N PRO A 248 9.27 -39.63 55.46
CA PRO A 248 9.32 -41.02 55.94
C PRO A 248 8.10 -41.41 56.79
N LYS A 249 7.61 -42.64 56.57
CA LYS A 249 6.63 -43.32 57.44
C LYS A 249 7.28 -43.59 58.80
N LYS A 250 6.84 -42.87 59.84
CA LYS A 250 7.09 -43.25 61.23
C LYS A 250 6.19 -44.43 61.62
N THR A 251 6.84 -45.42 62.22
CA THR A 251 6.29 -46.57 62.92
C THR A 251 5.42 -46.15 64.11
N LYS A 252 4.34 -46.88 64.36
CA LYS A 252 3.73 -47.00 65.69
C LYS A 252 3.45 -48.48 65.97
N LYS A 253 3.98 -48.91 67.10
CA LYS A 253 3.88 -50.23 67.74
C LYS A 253 2.93 -50.06 68.95
N ALA A 254 2.03 -51.01 69.16
CA ALA A 254 1.31 -51.38 70.40
C ALA A 254 0.49 -52.64 70.02
N GLU A 255 0.72 -53.87 70.52
CA GLU A 255 0.49 -54.39 71.90
C GLU A 255 -0.92 -53.95 72.38
N GLU A 256 -1.92 -54.80 72.63
CA GLU A 256 -2.05 -56.24 72.91
C GLU A 256 -3.21 -56.86 72.11
#